data_AF-A0A915L0J6-F1
#
_entry.id   AF-A0A915L0J6-F1
#
_cell.length_a   1.000
_cell.length_b   1.000
_cell.length_c   1.000
_cell.angle_alpha   90.00
_cell.angle_beta   90.00
_cell.angle_gamma   90.00
#
_symmetry.space_group_name_H-M   'P 1'
#
loop_
_entity.id
_entity.type
_entity.pdbx_description
1 polymer ?
#
loop_
_entity_poly.entity_id
_entity_poly.type
_entity_poly.pdbx_seq_one_letter_code
_entity_poly.pdbx_strand_id
1 'polypeptide(L)'
;MAQDVSMPELLSNMLKSARLEHFPEMNHVNSLKKEELREYLRNAGLCTLGTKQTLCHRLRSFLKKRTFKTDSKSFIRDKYFDYLCVVDFECTCEPGDNLTYNHEIIEFPMVLLKTTTLEIVDEFHSYCKPVINPVLSDFCKNLTGITQENVDNAPEFPEVLERVEKWLIDHDLQTHKYGYAFVTDGIRESKADLSYTIETLDAFVFKRSKMFISRPWDFGRFFQAQLQNLQKSIPHHFRYWINIRRLFCQHFNLKKTNLKQMLGLLDMQFKGREHCGLDDARNVARVASALIEKGLEFRINEMMLRRNRLKIRAAKRERKNAVKERSSNISITEEDSAPTADENPKHGGQFFLPYKVLGVTKAEFLMNVYEQCLTCDEEEKEYNNVQDDDSDV
;
A
#
# COMPACT_ATOMS: atom_id res chain seq x y z
N MET A 1 -25.93 -14.92 -30.45
CA MET A 1 -24.49 -15.27 -30.49
C MET A 1 -23.71 -14.03 -30.05
N ALA A 2 -23.40 -13.92 -28.76
CA ALA A 2 -22.52 -12.87 -28.26
C ALA A 2 -21.08 -13.36 -28.46
N GLN A 3 -20.31 -12.66 -29.29
CA GLN A 3 -18.89 -12.96 -29.46
C GLN A 3 -18.16 -12.58 -28.17
N ASP A 4 -17.56 -13.58 -27.53
CA ASP A 4 -16.58 -13.42 -26.46
C ASP A 4 -15.39 -12.64 -27.03
N VAL A 5 -15.33 -11.34 -26.76
CA VAL A 5 -14.15 -10.53 -27.03
C VAL A 5 -13.10 -10.91 -25.99
N SER A 6 -12.01 -11.52 -26.43
CA SER A 6 -10.93 -11.95 -25.56
C SER A 6 -10.35 -10.75 -24.79
N MET A 7 -10.01 -10.91 -23.50
CA MET A 7 -9.41 -9.86 -22.66
C MET A 7 -8.22 -9.10 -23.31
N PRO A 8 -7.37 -9.72 -24.15
CA PRO A 8 -6.35 -9.01 -24.93
C PRO A 8 -6.90 -7.97 -25.92
N GLU A 9 -8.04 -8.22 -26.57
CA GLU A 9 -8.68 -7.28 -27.50
C GLU A 9 -9.27 -6.06 -26.80
N LEU A 10 -9.87 -6.25 -25.62
CA LEU A 10 -10.34 -5.16 -24.77
C LEU A 10 -9.20 -4.24 -24.32
N LEU A 11 -8.06 -4.82 -23.92
CA LEU A 11 -6.82 -4.08 -23.58
C LEU A 11 -6.22 -3.36 -24.79
N SER A 12 -6.17 -4.02 -25.96
CA SER A 12 -5.74 -3.42 -27.23
C SER A 12 -6.62 -2.22 -27.60
N ASN A 13 -7.94 -2.36 -27.46
CA ASN A 13 -8.89 -1.32 -27.88
C ASN A 13 -8.92 -0.13 -26.91
N MET A 14 -8.69 -0.36 -25.61
CA MET A 14 -8.50 0.71 -24.63
C MET A 14 -7.18 1.47 -24.80
N LEU A 15 -6.11 0.81 -25.26
CA LEU A 15 -4.83 1.45 -25.55
C LEU A 15 -4.81 2.18 -26.91
N LYS A 16 -5.63 1.73 -27.87
CA LYS A 16 -5.78 2.35 -29.20
C LYS A 16 -6.60 3.64 -29.19
N SER A 17 -7.38 3.91 -28.13
CA SER A 17 -8.22 5.12 -28.05
C SER A 17 -7.55 6.35 -27.41
N ALA A 18 -6.32 6.21 -26.89
CA ALA A 18 -5.51 7.36 -26.48
C ALA A 18 -4.97 8.06 -27.75
N ARG A 19 -5.46 9.27 -28.03
CA ARG A 19 -5.07 10.10 -29.18
C ARG A 19 -3.54 10.14 -29.34
N LEU A 20 -3.11 10.12 -30.61
CA LEU A 20 -1.73 10.35 -31.05
C LEU A 20 -1.27 11.75 -30.61
N GLU A 21 -0.76 11.87 -29.39
CA GLU A 21 0.00 13.03 -28.94
C GLU A 21 1.44 12.61 -28.60
N HIS A 22 2.38 13.51 -28.88
CA HIS A 22 3.81 13.31 -28.78
C HIS A 22 4.23 13.22 -27.30
N PHE A 23 4.21 12.01 -26.75
CA PHE A 23 4.71 11.75 -25.40
C PHE A 23 6.23 11.97 -25.32
N PRO A 24 6.77 12.42 -24.18
CA PRO A 24 8.18 12.74 -24.03
C PRO A 24 9.03 11.46 -23.99
N GLU A 25 10.31 11.56 -24.36
CA GLU A 25 11.25 10.46 -24.18
C GLU A 25 11.48 10.16 -22.69
N MET A 26 11.70 8.89 -22.36
CA MET A 26 11.77 8.40 -20.96
C MET A 26 12.87 9.09 -20.13
N ASN A 27 13.97 9.48 -20.79
CA ASN A 27 15.09 10.18 -20.18
C ASN A 27 14.77 11.65 -19.86
N HIS A 28 13.82 12.26 -20.59
CA HIS A 28 13.39 13.65 -20.40
C HIS A 28 12.28 13.81 -19.36
N VAL A 29 11.70 12.72 -18.84
CA VAL A 29 10.60 12.83 -17.86
C VAL A 29 11.00 13.60 -16.59
N ASN A 30 12.23 13.45 -16.11
CA ASN A 30 12.70 14.16 -14.91
C ASN A 30 12.82 15.67 -15.11
N SER A 31 13.12 16.13 -16.33
CA SER A 31 13.30 17.55 -16.64
C SER A 31 11.99 18.29 -16.82
N LEU A 32 10.87 17.58 -17.02
CA LEU A 32 9.55 18.19 -17.17
C LEU A 32 9.11 18.94 -15.91
N LYS A 33 8.38 20.04 -16.10
CA LYS A 33 7.67 20.75 -15.04
C LYS A 33 6.45 19.95 -14.58
N LYS A 34 5.95 20.24 -13.39
CA LYS A 34 4.82 19.52 -12.77
C LYS A 34 3.57 19.59 -13.65
N GLU A 35 3.33 20.73 -14.29
CA GLU A 35 2.20 21.01 -15.17
C GLU A 35 2.26 20.16 -16.45
N GLU A 36 3.44 20.07 -17.07
CA GLU A 36 3.68 19.24 -18.25
C GLU A 36 3.47 17.75 -17.94
N LEU A 37 3.96 17.28 -16.78
CA LEU A 37 3.72 15.92 -16.30
C LEU A 37 2.22 15.65 -16.13
N ARG A 38 1.47 16.59 -15.56
CA ARG A 38 0.01 16.47 -15.39
C ARG A 38 -0.69 16.40 -16.74
N GLU A 39 -0.27 17.19 -17.72
CA GLU A 39 -0.85 17.17 -19.06
C GLU A 39 -0.65 15.81 -19.74
N TYR A 40 0.59 15.31 -19.78
CA TYR A 40 0.86 13.97 -20.34
C TYR A 40 0.09 12.86 -19.62
N LEU A 41 0.02 12.92 -18.29
CA LEU A 41 -0.76 11.95 -17.51
C LEU A 41 -2.25 12.05 -17.81
N ARG A 42 -2.80 13.26 -17.98
CA ARG A 42 -4.21 13.49 -18.35
C ARG A 42 -4.51 12.89 -19.72
N ASN A 43 -3.63 13.10 -20.68
CA ASN A 43 -3.78 12.61 -22.06
C ASN A 43 -3.61 11.08 -22.11
N ALA A 44 -2.88 10.50 -21.17
CA ALA A 44 -2.79 9.05 -20.95
C ALA A 44 -3.98 8.46 -20.14
N GLY A 45 -4.93 9.29 -19.68
CA GLY A 45 -6.03 8.85 -18.81
C GLY A 45 -5.59 8.40 -17.41
N LEU A 46 -4.43 8.87 -16.95
CA LEU A 46 -3.82 8.55 -15.66
C LEU A 46 -4.07 9.65 -14.64
N CYS A 47 -3.92 9.31 -13.36
CA CYS A 47 -4.07 10.26 -12.27
C CYS A 47 -3.01 11.38 -12.36
N THR A 48 -3.44 12.64 -12.26
CA THR A 48 -2.59 13.84 -12.30
C THR A 48 -2.25 14.40 -10.92
N LEU A 49 -2.63 13.68 -9.86
CA LEU A 49 -2.38 14.10 -8.49
C LEU A 49 -1.03 13.52 -8.01
N GLY A 50 -0.30 14.25 -7.17
CA GLY A 50 0.98 13.83 -6.60
C GLY A 50 2.07 14.90 -6.65
N THR A 51 3.16 14.67 -5.92
CA THR A 51 4.44 15.38 -6.06
C THR A 51 5.00 15.18 -7.46
N LYS A 52 5.92 16.07 -7.86
CA LYS A 52 6.65 15.93 -9.13
C LYS A 52 7.25 14.52 -9.28
N GLN A 53 7.83 13.96 -8.22
CA GLN A 53 8.37 12.60 -8.21
C GLN A 53 7.29 11.55 -8.48
N THR A 54 6.15 11.61 -7.80
CA THR A 54 5.01 10.70 -8.04
C THR A 54 4.48 10.81 -9.48
N LEU A 55 4.41 12.02 -10.04
CA LEU A 55 3.97 12.25 -11.42
C LEU A 55 4.99 11.74 -12.44
N CYS A 56 6.28 12.05 -12.26
CA CYS A 56 7.39 11.48 -13.03
C CYS A 56 7.30 9.95 -12.99
N HIS A 57 7.01 9.41 -11.81
CA HIS A 57 6.95 7.98 -11.62
C HIS A 57 5.86 7.34 -12.44
N ARG A 58 4.67 7.90 -12.34
CA ARG A 58 3.50 7.44 -13.08
C ARG A 58 3.70 7.56 -14.59
N LEU A 59 4.28 8.66 -15.06
CA LEU A 59 4.50 8.89 -16.49
C LEU A 59 5.56 7.95 -17.06
N ARG A 60 6.68 7.73 -16.37
CA ARG A 60 7.70 6.76 -16.79
C ARG A 60 7.16 5.35 -16.84
N SER A 61 6.44 4.93 -15.81
CA SER A 61 5.79 3.62 -15.79
C SER A 61 4.85 3.45 -16.98
N PHE A 62 4.15 4.50 -17.40
CA PHE A 62 3.33 4.49 -18.62
C PHE A 62 4.15 4.40 -19.91
N LEU A 63 5.23 5.19 -20.04
CA LEU A 63 6.07 5.22 -21.24
C LEU A 63 6.84 3.91 -21.45
N LYS A 64 7.40 3.32 -20.38
CA LYS A 64 8.03 1.99 -20.40
C LYS A 64 7.06 0.93 -20.92
N LYS A 65 5.78 1.01 -20.52
CA LYS A 65 4.72 0.10 -20.98
C LYS A 65 4.31 0.35 -22.45
N ARG A 66 4.67 1.50 -23.05
CA ARG A 66 4.35 1.88 -24.44
C ARG A 66 5.41 1.48 -25.45
N THR A 67 6.69 1.57 -25.09
CA THR A 67 7.83 1.23 -25.97
C THR A 67 7.92 -0.26 -26.28
N PHE A 68 7.39 -1.13 -25.41
CA PHE A 68 7.34 -2.58 -25.64
C PHE A 68 6.07 -3.01 -26.39
N LYS A 69 6.10 -2.88 -27.72
CA LYS A 69 5.20 -3.58 -28.64
C LYS A 69 6.01 -4.53 -29.51
N THR A 70 6.18 -5.79 -29.08
CA THR A 70 6.36 -7.00 -29.92
C THR A 70 6.85 -8.20 -29.09
N ASP A 71 6.16 -8.61 -28.03
CA ASP A 71 6.11 -10.03 -27.63
C ASP A 71 5.08 -10.22 -26.51
N SER A 72 4.13 -11.14 -26.68
CA SER A 72 3.08 -11.40 -25.68
C SER A 72 3.63 -12.05 -24.40
N LYS A 73 4.80 -12.70 -24.48
CA LYS A 73 5.55 -13.22 -23.32
C LYS A 73 6.34 -12.11 -22.59
N SER A 74 6.86 -11.11 -23.31
CA SER A 74 7.53 -9.93 -22.72
C SER A 74 6.57 -9.06 -21.93
N PHE A 75 5.37 -8.84 -22.47
CA PHE A 75 4.33 -8.00 -21.85
C PHE A 75 3.91 -8.49 -20.46
N ILE A 76 3.94 -9.80 -20.22
CA ILE A 76 3.64 -10.39 -18.91
C ILE A 76 4.84 -10.31 -17.96
N ARG A 77 6.09 -10.41 -18.46
CA ARG A 77 7.30 -10.29 -17.62
C ARG A 77 7.47 -8.87 -17.08
N ASP A 78 7.13 -7.85 -17.85
CA ASP A 78 7.17 -6.43 -17.46
C ASP A 78 6.09 -6.00 -16.45
N LYS A 79 5.14 -6.91 -16.14
CA LYS A 79 4.14 -6.71 -15.07
C LYS A 79 4.65 -7.12 -13.70
N TYR A 80 5.67 -7.97 -13.64
CA TYR A 80 6.22 -8.48 -12.40
C TYR A 80 7.41 -7.64 -11.93
N PHE A 81 7.69 -7.75 -10.65
CA PHE A 81 8.70 -6.93 -10.00
C PHE A 81 10.08 -7.58 -10.16
N ASP A 82 11.09 -6.78 -10.49
CA ASP A 82 12.49 -7.20 -10.51
C ASP A 82 12.98 -7.49 -9.07
N TYR A 83 12.44 -6.74 -8.10
CA TYR A 83 12.75 -6.88 -6.69
C TYR A 83 11.50 -6.94 -5.82
N LEU A 84 11.56 -7.74 -4.76
CA LEU A 84 10.61 -7.75 -3.68
C LEU A 84 11.29 -7.19 -2.44
N CYS A 85 10.67 -6.19 -1.82
CA CYS A 85 11.17 -5.59 -0.59
C CYS A 85 10.33 -6.11 0.58
N VAL A 86 10.84 -7.10 1.28
CA VAL A 86 10.12 -7.75 2.38
C VAL A 86 10.29 -6.93 3.65
N VAL A 87 9.19 -6.64 4.34
CA VAL A 87 9.14 -5.80 5.55
C VAL A 87 8.31 -6.51 6.62
N ASP A 88 8.79 -6.47 7.86
CA ASP A 88 8.06 -6.95 9.04
C ASP A 88 8.40 -6.05 10.24
N PHE A 89 7.45 -5.23 10.70
CA PHE A 89 7.73 -4.26 11.77
C PHE A 89 7.56 -4.89 13.14
N GLU A 90 8.50 -4.61 14.04
CA GLU A 90 8.23 -4.76 15.48
C GLU A 90 7.78 -3.44 16.07
N CYS A 91 6.83 -3.51 17.00
CA CYS A 91 6.23 -2.34 17.64
C CYS A 91 6.18 -2.47 19.16
N THR A 92 6.11 -1.34 19.85
CA THR A 92 5.75 -1.31 21.28
C THR A 92 4.44 -2.07 21.51
N CYS A 93 4.36 -2.85 22.57
CA CYS A 93 3.17 -3.63 22.90
C CYS A 93 3.06 -3.93 24.40
N GLU A 94 1.85 -4.28 24.83
CA GLU A 94 1.53 -4.67 26.20
C GLU A 94 0.68 -5.95 26.20
N PRO A 95 0.65 -6.70 27.32
CA PRO A 95 -0.27 -7.82 27.45
C PRO A 95 -1.72 -7.30 27.45
N GLY A 96 -2.60 -7.93 26.66
CA GLY A 96 -4.04 -7.61 26.67
C GLY A 96 -4.54 -6.93 25.38
N ASP A 97 -5.34 -5.86 25.53
CA ASP A 97 -6.05 -5.23 24.40
C ASP A 97 -5.11 -4.41 23.50
N ASN A 98 -4.59 -5.07 22.47
CA ASN A 98 -3.80 -4.46 21.41
C ASN A 98 -4.62 -3.58 20.44
N LEU A 99 -5.94 -3.47 20.58
CA LEU A 99 -6.75 -2.68 19.66
C LEU A 99 -6.72 -1.19 19.96
N THR A 100 -6.61 -0.83 21.23
CA THR A 100 -6.60 0.56 21.72
C THR A 100 -5.21 1.07 22.06
N TYR A 101 -4.25 0.16 22.28
CA TYR A 101 -2.86 0.50 22.52
C TYR A 101 -2.25 1.29 21.36
N ASN A 102 -1.52 2.36 21.69
CA ASN A 102 -0.86 3.20 20.72
C ASN A 102 0.54 2.64 20.39
N HIS A 103 0.56 1.71 19.43
CA HIS A 103 1.78 1.07 18.96
C HIS A 103 2.69 2.08 18.23
N GLU A 104 3.98 2.04 18.56
CA GLU A 104 5.05 2.74 17.86
C GLU A 104 6.03 1.73 17.28
N ILE A 105 6.50 1.94 16.06
CA ILE A 105 7.50 1.08 15.42
C ILE A 105 8.81 1.22 16.19
N ILE A 106 9.39 0.09 16.60
CA ILE A 106 10.68 -0.01 17.33
C ILE A 106 11.74 -0.81 16.57
N GLU A 107 11.36 -1.53 15.51
CA GLU A 107 12.28 -2.14 14.54
C GLU A 107 11.74 -1.94 13.12
N PHE A 108 12.59 -1.48 12.20
CA PHE A 108 12.30 -1.31 10.79
C PHE A 108 13.31 -2.11 9.95
N PRO A 109 13.04 -3.40 9.70
CA PRO A 109 13.84 -4.24 8.83
C PRO A 109 13.28 -4.27 7.40
N MET A 110 14.17 -4.37 6.41
CA MET A 110 13.80 -4.59 5.02
C MET A 110 14.79 -5.57 4.37
N VAL A 111 14.27 -6.57 3.66
CA VAL A 111 15.07 -7.57 2.94
C VAL A 111 14.80 -7.43 1.44
N LEU A 112 15.85 -7.20 0.66
CA LEU A 112 15.76 -7.03 -0.79
C LEU A 112 15.96 -8.37 -1.50
N LEU A 113 14.88 -8.96 -2.01
CA LEU A 113 14.91 -10.19 -2.77
C LEU A 113 14.90 -9.89 -4.27
N LYS A 114 15.90 -10.38 -5.01
CA LYS A 114 15.93 -10.29 -6.48
C LYS A 114 15.14 -11.43 -7.10
N THR A 115 14.08 -11.13 -7.85
CA THR A 115 13.14 -12.17 -8.31
C THR A 115 13.69 -13.06 -9.42
N THR A 116 14.75 -12.63 -10.11
CA THR A 116 15.38 -13.43 -11.17
C THR A 116 16.35 -14.47 -10.64
N THR A 117 17.05 -14.19 -9.54
CA THR A 117 18.02 -15.11 -8.92
C THR A 117 17.49 -15.76 -7.66
N LEU A 118 16.41 -15.22 -7.08
CA LEU A 118 15.80 -15.63 -5.80
C LEU A 118 16.74 -15.49 -4.60
N GLU A 119 17.75 -14.63 -4.75
CA GLU A 119 18.73 -14.30 -3.72
C GLU A 119 18.34 -13.01 -3.02
N ILE A 120 18.59 -12.99 -1.71
CA ILE A 120 18.60 -11.75 -0.94
C ILE A 120 19.89 -11.01 -1.34
N VAL A 121 19.73 -9.82 -1.93
CA VAL A 121 20.85 -9.03 -2.48
C VAL A 121 21.30 -7.93 -1.54
N ASP A 122 20.44 -7.47 -0.64
CA ASP A 122 20.79 -6.52 0.42
C ASP A 122 19.75 -6.53 1.55
N GLU A 123 20.11 -5.97 2.69
CA GLU A 123 19.24 -5.83 3.87
C GLU A 123 19.42 -4.45 4.50
N PHE A 124 18.29 -3.82 4.85
CA PHE A 124 18.26 -2.63 5.70
C PHE A 124 17.77 -3.03 7.09
N HIS A 125 18.37 -2.47 8.13
CA HIS A 125 17.93 -2.65 9.51
C HIS A 125 18.15 -1.38 10.32
N SER A 126 17.14 -1.00 11.09
CA SER A 126 17.26 0.02 12.13
C SER A 126 16.29 -0.26 13.26
N TYR A 127 16.73 -0.07 14.49
CA TYR A 127 15.81 0.19 15.59
C TYR A 127 15.23 1.60 15.46
N CYS A 128 14.11 1.83 16.11
CA CYS A 128 13.42 3.12 16.17
C CYS A 128 13.15 3.48 17.64
N LYS A 129 13.44 4.72 18.02
CA LYS A 129 13.13 5.24 19.35
C LYS A 129 11.65 5.64 19.44
N PRO A 130 10.86 5.01 20.32
CA PRO A 130 9.48 5.42 20.57
C PRO A 130 9.46 6.71 21.42
N VAL A 131 8.50 7.59 21.14
CA VAL A 131 8.36 8.90 21.80
C VAL A 131 7.15 8.92 22.73
N ILE A 132 6.06 8.22 22.36
CA ILE A 132 4.82 8.18 23.14
C ILE A 132 4.95 7.21 24.31
N ASN A 133 5.48 6.01 24.06
CA ASN A 133 5.73 4.95 25.02
C ASN A 133 7.23 4.61 25.02
N PRO A 134 8.11 5.49 25.56
CA PRO A 134 9.56 5.36 25.45
C PRO A 134 10.13 4.16 26.22
N VAL A 135 9.45 3.72 27.28
CA VAL A 135 9.87 2.57 28.09
C VAL A 135 9.14 1.32 27.63
N LEU A 136 9.89 0.33 27.16
CA LEU A 136 9.36 -0.94 26.68
C LEU A 136 8.86 -1.80 27.85
N SER A 137 7.65 -2.34 27.71
CA SER A 137 7.11 -3.32 28.66
C SER A 137 7.97 -4.59 28.69
N ASP A 138 7.98 -5.32 29.80
CA ASP A 138 8.66 -6.61 29.89
C ASP A 138 8.09 -7.63 28.89
N PHE A 139 6.79 -7.56 28.62
CA PHE A 139 6.15 -8.38 27.59
C PHE A 139 6.74 -8.08 26.21
N CYS A 140 6.86 -6.81 25.84
CA CYS A 140 7.44 -6.39 24.56
C CYS A 140 8.89 -6.87 24.42
N LYS A 141 9.73 -6.61 25.42
CA LYS A 141 11.14 -7.03 25.42
C LYS A 141 11.29 -8.56 25.30
N ASN A 142 10.46 -9.32 26.02
CA ASN A 142 10.50 -10.78 25.95
C ASN A 142 9.99 -11.33 24.62
N LEU A 143 8.95 -10.72 24.05
CA LEU A 143 8.40 -11.10 22.75
C LEU A 143 9.40 -10.81 21.64
N THR A 144 9.85 -9.57 21.50
CA THR A 144 10.67 -9.12 20.36
C THR A 144 12.17 -9.38 20.53
N GLY A 145 12.63 -9.52 21.78
CA GLY A 145 14.06 -9.61 22.09
C GLY A 145 14.78 -8.27 22.05
N ILE A 146 14.07 -7.17 21.74
CA ILE A 146 14.61 -5.82 21.71
C ILE A 146 14.77 -5.32 23.14
N THR A 147 15.97 -4.84 23.48
CA THR A 147 16.26 -4.30 24.81
C THR A 147 15.91 -2.81 24.88
N GLN A 148 15.77 -2.29 26.10
CA GLN A 148 15.58 -0.85 26.31
C GLN A 148 16.77 -0.05 25.75
N GLU A 149 18.00 -0.56 25.92
CA GLU A 149 19.21 0.07 25.39
C GLU A 149 19.19 0.19 23.86
N ASN A 150 18.60 -0.79 23.15
CA ASN A 150 18.47 -0.73 21.70
C ASN A 150 17.63 0.47 21.25
N VAL A 151 16.48 0.70 21.89
CA VAL A 151 15.57 1.80 21.52
C VAL A 151 16.03 3.16 22.07
N ASP A 152 16.70 3.19 23.23
CA ASP A 152 17.20 4.43 23.83
C ASP A 152 18.25 5.12 22.93
N ASN A 153 19.11 4.32 22.31
CA ASN A 153 20.18 4.73 21.41
C ASN A 153 19.76 4.78 19.94
N ALA A 154 18.52 4.41 19.62
CA ALA A 154 18.02 4.41 18.25
C ALA A 154 17.68 5.84 17.77
N PRO A 155 17.76 6.09 16.46
CA PRO A 155 17.13 7.27 15.84
C PRO A 155 15.61 7.22 15.98
N GLU A 156 14.96 8.38 15.95
CA GLU A 156 13.50 8.46 15.88
C GLU A 156 12.98 8.05 14.50
N PHE A 157 11.72 7.63 14.44
CA PHE A 157 11.11 7.13 13.20
C PHE A 157 11.26 8.04 11.96
N PRO A 158 11.14 9.39 12.04
CA PRO A 158 11.37 10.25 10.87
C PRO A 158 12.73 10.05 10.21
N GLU A 159 13.79 9.95 11.00
CA GLU A 159 15.15 9.78 10.51
C GLU A 159 15.33 8.37 9.93
N VAL A 160 14.75 7.34 10.56
CA VAL A 160 14.76 5.98 10.01
C VAL A 160 14.06 5.92 8.66
N LEU A 161 12.91 6.59 8.51
CA LEU A 161 12.19 6.66 7.25
C LEU A 161 13.02 7.35 6.15
N GLU A 162 13.76 8.42 6.47
CA GLU A 162 14.67 9.07 5.53
C GLU A 162 15.80 8.13 5.08
N ARG A 163 16.36 7.34 6.00
CA ARG A 163 17.37 6.32 5.67
C ARG A 163 16.80 5.22 4.79
N VAL A 164 15.56 4.78 5.04
CA VAL A 164 14.84 3.82 4.19
C VAL A 164 14.65 4.37 2.78
N GLU A 165 14.14 5.60 2.66
CA GLU A 165 13.93 6.26 1.37
C GLU A 165 15.24 6.38 0.59
N LYS A 166 16.33 6.77 1.27
CA LYS A 166 17.68 6.79 0.68
C LYS A 166 18.13 5.40 0.23
N TRP A 167 17.96 4.38 1.05
CA TRP A 167 18.33 3.00 0.71
C TRP A 167 17.57 2.49 -0.52
N LEU A 168 16.28 2.83 -0.67
CA LEU A 168 15.50 2.51 -1.87
C LEU A 168 16.01 3.25 -3.13
N ILE A 169 16.48 4.49 -2.98
CA ILE A 169 17.07 5.28 -4.07
C ILE A 169 18.42 4.69 -4.50
N ASP A 170 19.28 4.36 -3.53
CA ASP A 170 20.62 3.80 -3.78
C ASP A 170 20.54 2.44 -4.51
N HIS A 171 19.44 1.71 -4.35
CA HIS A 171 19.12 0.47 -5.09
C HIS A 171 18.38 0.67 -6.42
N ASP A 172 18.25 1.91 -6.89
CA ASP A 172 17.54 2.24 -8.13
C ASP A 172 16.05 1.82 -8.16
N LEU A 173 15.44 1.60 -6.99
CA LEU A 173 14.04 1.17 -6.88
C LEU A 173 13.08 2.35 -7.06
N GLN A 174 13.51 3.54 -6.64
CA GLN A 174 12.77 4.79 -6.89
C GLN A 174 13.19 5.51 -8.19
N THR A 175 14.22 5.02 -8.89
CA THR A 175 14.76 5.66 -10.12
C THR A 175 14.12 5.15 -11.41
N HIS A 176 13.19 4.18 -11.34
CA HIS A 176 12.50 3.50 -12.46
C HIS A 176 13.30 2.48 -13.25
N LYS A 177 14.57 2.31 -12.92
CA LYS A 177 15.40 1.29 -13.53
C LYS A 177 14.78 -0.10 -13.29
N TYR A 178 14.34 -0.34 -12.05
CA TYR A 178 13.75 -1.59 -11.62
C TYR A 178 12.32 -1.42 -11.10
N GLY A 179 11.45 -2.37 -11.42
CA GLY A 179 10.15 -2.51 -10.78
C GLY A 179 10.30 -3.22 -9.43
N TYR A 180 9.66 -2.70 -8.39
CA TYR A 180 9.66 -3.33 -7.07
C TYR A 180 8.30 -3.29 -6.39
N ALA A 181 8.10 -4.17 -5.41
CA ALA A 181 6.94 -4.12 -4.53
C ALA A 181 7.33 -4.47 -3.09
N PHE A 182 6.66 -3.83 -2.14
CA PHE A 182 6.72 -4.27 -0.76
C PHE A 182 5.98 -5.59 -0.57
N VAL A 183 6.52 -6.45 0.28
CA VAL A 183 5.90 -7.70 0.70
C VAL A 183 5.81 -7.72 2.21
N THR A 184 4.64 -8.01 2.73
CA THR A 184 4.44 -8.20 4.17
C THR A 184 3.65 -9.47 4.41
N ASP A 185 3.71 -9.97 5.64
CA ASP A 185 2.97 -11.15 6.06
C ASP A 185 1.80 -10.81 7.02
N GLY A 186 1.52 -9.53 7.26
CA GLY A 186 0.42 -9.07 8.11
C GLY A 186 -0.92 -9.82 7.95
N ILE A 187 -1.52 -10.18 9.09
CA ILE A 187 -2.78 -10.95 9.17
C ILE A 187 -3.94 -10.22 8.50
N ARG A 188 -4.75 -10.97 7.75
CA ARG A 188 -6.09 -10.56 7.33
C ARG A 188 -7.10 -11.64 7.70
N GLU A 189 -7.86 -11.46 8.77
CA GLU A 189 -9.01 -12.34 9.05
C GLU A 189 -10.13 -12.11 8.04
N SER A 190 -10.68 -13.22 7.55
CA SER A 190 -11.72 -13.22 6.52
C SER A 190 -13.09 -12.97 7.14
N LYS A 191 -14.05 -12.47 6.35
CA LYS A 191 -15.45 -12.34 6.79
C LYS A 191 -16.09 -13.67 7.23
N ALA A 192 -15.54 -14.81 6.83
CA ALA A 192 -16.07 -16.14 7.15
C ALA A 192 -15.76 -16.59 8.59
N ASP A 193 -14.78 -15.95 9.25
CA ASP A 193 -14.41 -16.25 10.64
C ASP A 193 -15.40 -15.64 11.67
N LEU A 194 -16.47 -14.99 11.19
CA LEU A 194 -17.54 -14.37 12.00
C LEU A 194 -18.80 -15.24 12.15
N SER A 195 -18.81 -16.49 11.66
CA SER A 195 -20.02 -17.33 11.65
C SER A 195 -20.17 -18.28 12.85
N TYR A 196 -19.35 -18.19 13.90
CA TYR A 196 -19.52 -19.03 15.09
C TYR A 196 -20.42 -18.35 16.14
N THR A 197 -21.66 -18.86 16.20
CA THR A 197 -22.68 -18.83 17.27
C THR A 197 -22.90 -17.54 18.07
N ILE A 198 -24.05 -16.87 17.87
CA ILE A 198 -24.62 -15.94 18.86
C ILE A 198 -26.15 -16.01 18.87
N GLU A 199 -26.73 -16.33 20.02
CA GLU A 199 -28.19 -16.33 20.30
C GLU A 199 -28.68 -15.11 21.11
N THR A 200 -27.89 -14.03 21.28
CA THR A 200 -28.34 -12.89 22.12
C THR A 200 -28.09 -11.50 21.53
N LEU A 201 -28.99 -10.57 21.90
CA LEU A 201 -29.17 -9.21 21.39
C LEU A 201 -28.02 -8.22 21.72
N ASP A 202 -27.11 -8.56 22.65
CA ASP A 202 -25.90 -7.75 22.93
C ASP A 202 -24.92 -7.69 21.74
N ALA A 203 -25.15 -8.51 20.71
CA ALA A 203 -24.33 -8.60 19.53
C ALA A 203 -24.39 -7.37 18.62
N PHE A 204 -25.44 -6.53 18.63
CA PHE A 204 -25.56 -5.46 17.62
C PHE A 204 -24.52 -4.33 17.83
N VAL A 205 -24.23 -4.00 19.09
CA VAL A 205 -23.15 -3.08 19.47
C VAL A 205 -21.78 -3.75 19.25
N PHE A 206 -21.66 -5.04 19.56
CA PHE A 206 -20.42 -5.80 19.41
C PHE A 206 -20.01 -6.08 17.94
N LYS A 207 -20.99 -6.23 17.04
CA LYS A 207 -20.80 -6.52 15.60
C LYS A 207 -20.24 -5.31 14.85
N ARG A 208 -20.52 -4.09 15.32
CA ARG A 208 -19.92 -2.86 14.78
C ARG A 208 -18.45 -2.72 15.19
N SER A 209 -18.08 -3.19 16.38
CA SER A 209 -16.70 -3.19 16.87
C SER A 209 -15.82 -4.28 16.23
N LYS A 210 -16.37 -5.48 15.98
CA LYS A 210 -15.62 -6.60 15.37
C LYS A 210 -15.36 -6.49 13.87
N MET A 211 -16.15 -5.72 13.12
CA MET A 211 -15.95 -5.54 11.66
C MET A 211 -14.67 -4.75 11.30
N PHE A 212 -13.95 -4.23 12.30
CA PHE A 212 -12.74 -3.42 12.15
C PHE A 212 -11.44 -4.10 12.64
N ILE A 213 -11.50 -5.37 13.06
CA ILE A 213 -10.42 -6.08 13.78
C ILE A 213 -9.40 -6.76 12.86
N SER A 214 -9.68 -6.95 11.57
CA SER A 214 -8.70 -7.55 10.65
C SER A 214 -8.01 -6.52 9.76
N ARG A 215 -6.92 -5.95 10.25
CA ARG A 215 -6.04 -5.09 9.44
C ARG A 215 -4.73 -5.82 9.18
N PRO A 216 -4.20 -5.79 7.94
CA PRO A 216 -2.79 -6.08 7.71
C PRO A 216 -1.98 -5.19 8.65
N TRP A 217 -1.18 -5.80 9.51
CA TRP A 217 -0.65 -5.12 10.68
C TRP A 217 0.43 -4.12 10.31
N ASP A 218 1.33 -4.45 9.38
CA ASP A 218 2.47 -3.61 9.00
C ASP A 218 2.06 -2.25 8.40
N PHE A 219 1.87 -2.17 7.09
CA PHE A 219 1.47 -0.93 6.43
C PHE A 219 0.04 -0.50 6.79
N GLY A 220 -0.86 -1.46 6.96
CA GLY A 220 -2.28 -1.21 7.19
C GLY A 220 -2.64 -0.69 8.58
N ARG A 221 -1.76 -0.88 9.57
CA ARG A 221 -1.98 -0.43 10.96
C ARG A 221 -0.76 0.29 11.53
N PHE A 222 0.37 -0.37 11.72
CA PHE A 222 1.55 0.15 12.41
C PHE A 222 2.15 1.37 11.71
N PHE A 223 2.53 1.23 10.43
CA PHE A 223 3.12 2.32 9.65
C PHE A 223 2.18 3.53 9.55
N GLN A 224 0.89 3.26 9.36
CA GLN A 224 -0.13 4.30 9.31
C GLN A 224 -0.35 4.99 10.65
N ALA A 225 -0.36 4.25 11.76
CA ALA A 225 -0.50 4.81 13.11
C ALA A 225 0.74 5.65 13.45
N GLN A 226 1.94 5.16 13.15
CA GLN A 226 3.19 5.87 13.34
C GLN A 226 3.20 7.22 12.61
N LEU A 227 2.82 7.24 11.32
CA LEU A 227 2.74 8.48 10.57
C LEU A 227 1.60 9.39 11.02
N GLN A 228 0.47 8.83 11.48
CA GLN A 228 -0.62 9.62 12.06
C GLN A 228 -0.19 10.31 13.35
N ASN A 229 0.55 9.63 14.23
CA ASN A 229 1.12 10.20 15.46
C ASN A 229 2.07 11.37 15.15
N LEU A 230 2.83 11.26 14.06
CA LEU A 230 3.70 12.32 13.55
C LEU A 230 2.97 13.39 12.71
N GLN A 231 1.66 13.27 12.53
CA GLN A 231 0.85 14.14 11.65
C GLN A 231 1.41 14.23 10.20
N LYS A 232 2.05 13.15 9.73
CA LYS A 232 2.61 13.03 8.38
C LYS A 232 1.69 12.22 7.47
N SER A 233 1.68 12.57 6.18
CA SER A 233 0.98 11.78 5.16
C SER A 233 1.80 10.54 4.78
N ILE A 234 1.11 9.47 4.39
CA ILE A 234 1.76 8.24 3.91
C ILE A 234 2.30 8.47 2.50
N PRO A 235 3.61 8.29 2.23
CA PRO A 235 4.15 8.42 0.88
C PRO A 235 3.49 7.43 -0.08
N HIS A 236 3.29 7.83 -1.33
CA HIS A 236 2.48 7.08 -2.30
C HIS A 236 2.92 5.63 -2.50
N HIS A 237 4.23 5.38 -2.56
CA HIS A 237 4.78 4.06 -2.85
C HIS A 237 4.62 3.05 -1.69
N PHE A 238 4.41 3.50 -0.45
CA PHE A 238 4.05 2.65 0.70
C PHE A 238 2.55 2.30 0.76
N ARG A 239 1.73 2.81 -0.17
CA ARG A 239 0.26 2.63 -0.12
C ARG A 239 -0.24 1.36 -0.76
N TYR A 240 0.63 0.51 -1.27
CA TYR A 240 0.24 -0.76 -1.88
C TYR A 240 1.36 -1.78 -1.71
N TRP A 241 0.98 -3.03 -1.47
CA TRP A 241 1.92 -4.11 -1.17
C TRP A 241 1.34 -5.46 -1.58
N ILE A 242 2.19 -6.47 -1.49
CA ILE A 242 1.85 -7.87 -1.61
C ILE A 242 1.73 -8.43 -0.19
N ASN A 243 0.51 -8.78 0.21
CA ASN A 243 0.29 -9.62 1.37
C ASN A 243 0.53 -11.07 0.98
N ILE A 244 1.67 -11.63 1.41
CA ILE A 244 2.07 -12.98 1.03
C ILE A 244 1.16 -14.04 1.64
N ARG A 245 0.64 -13.83 2.86
CA ARG A 245 -0.29 -14.76 3.50
C ARG A 245 -1.56 -14.90 2.69
N ARG A 246 -2.06 -13.80 2.12
CA ARG A 246 -3.23 -13.85 1.21
C ARG A 246 -2.93 -14.63 -0.07
N LEU A 247 -1.76 -14.42 -0.68
CA LEU A 247 -1.32 -15.19 -1.85
C LEU A 247 -1.23 -16.68 -1.52
N PHE A 248 -0.61 -17.02 -0.39
CA PHE A 248 -0.43 -18.37 0.11
C PHE A 248 -1.78 -19.06 0.37
N CYS A 249 -2.66 -18.43 1.15
CA CYS A 249 -3.99 -18.96 1.44
C CYS A 249 -4.81 -19.22 0.17
N GLN A 250 -4.73 -18.33 -0.83
CA GLN A 250 -5.43 -18.53 -2.10
C GLN A 250 -4.90 -19.74 -2.88
N HIS A 251 -3.58 -19.96 -2.87
CA HIS A 251 -2.97 -21.07 -3.60
C HIS A 251 -3.22 -22.42 -2.92
N PHE A 252 -3.05 -22.49 -1.60
CA PHE A 252 -3.22 -23.71 -0.81
C PHE A 252 -4.65 -23.93 -0.30
N ASN A 253 -5.61 -23.11 -0.74
CA ASN A 253 -7.01 -23.15 -0.32
C ASN A 253 -7.20 -23.15 1.22
N LEU A 254 -6.44 -22.30 1.90
CA LEU A 254 -6.48 -22.15 3.36
C LEU A 254 -7.32 -20.96 3.77
N LYS A 255 -7.96 -21.04 4.95
CA LYS A 255 -8.69 -19.91 5.54
C LYS A 255 -7.75 -18.88 6.16
N LYS A 256 -6.75 -19.35 6.92
CA LYS A 256 -5.77 -18.54 7.65
C LYS A 256 -4.44 -19.28 7.68
N THR A 257 -3.35 -18.53 7.76
CA THR A 257 -1.99 -19.04 7.94
C THR A 257 -1.15 -18.05 8.76
N ASN A 258 0.00 -18.49 9.22
CA ASN A 258 1.07 -17.68 9.76
C ASN A 258 2.42 -18.09 9.15
N LEU A 259 3.49 -17.34 9.42
CA LEU A 259 4.81 -17.61 8.84
C LEU A 259 5.29 -19.05 9.10
N LYS A 260 5.17 -19.52 10.34
CA LYS A 260 5.56 -20.89 10.74
C LYS A 260 4.76 -21.96 9.98
N GLN A 261 3.46 -21.77 9.81
CA GLN A 261 2.59 -22.67 9.04
C GLN A 261 2.94 -22.64 7.55
N MET A 262 3.23 -21.47 6.98
CA MET A 262 3.67 -21.36 5.57
C MET A 262 4.99 -22.09 5.36
N LEU A 263 5.97 -21.89 6.25
CA LEU A 263 7.25 -22.60 6.22
C LEU A 263 7.05 -24.12 6.34
N GLY A 264 6.26 -24.57 7.31
CA GLY A 264 5.99 -25.99 7.51
C GLY A 264 5.32 -26.68 6.31
N LEU A 265 4.37 -26.01 5.65
CA LEU A 265 3.73 -26.52 4.42
C LEU A 265 4.65 -26.51 3.20
N LEU A 266 5.78 -25.79 3.27
CA LEU A 266 6.84 -25.79 2.27
C LEU A 266 8.01 -26.70 2.67
N ASP A 267 7.87 -27.49 3.73
CA ASP A 267 8.92 -28.34 4.30
C ASP A 267 10.19 -27.56 4.73
N MET A 268 9.99 -26.32 5.17
CA MET A 268 11.04 -25.41 5.62
C MET A 268 10.96 -25.20 7.13
N GLN A 269 12.12 -25.08 7.76
CA GLN A 269 12.22 -24.66 9.16
C GLN A 269 12.44 -23.15 9.26
N PHE A 270 11.89 -22.55 10.31
CA PHE A 270 12.19 -21.16 10.70
C PHE A 270 13.68 -21.02 11.02
N LYS A 271 14.30 -19.94 10.56
CA LYS A 271 15.71 -19.62 10.83
C LYS A 271 15.81 -18.32 11.61
N GLY A 272 16.62 -18.31 12.67
CA GLY A 272 16.76 -17.13 13.54
C GLY A 272 15.78 -17.14 14.71
N ARG A 273 15.45 -15.97 15.22
CA ARG A 273 14.56 -15.78 16.38
C ARG A 273 13.16 -15.32 15.91
N GLU A 274 12.11 -16.06 16.28
CA GLU A 274 10.72 -15.61 16.04
C GLU A 274 10.48 -14.26 16.74
N HIS A 275 9.79 -13.32 16.08
CA HIS A 275 9.56 -11.95 16.55
C HIS A 275 10.81 -11.07 16.60
N CYS A 276 11.87 -11.44 15.89
CA CYS A 276 12.89 -10.49 15.46
C CYS A 276 12.54 -10.10 14.03
N GLY A 277 12.20 -8.83 13.79
CA GLY A 277 11.61 -8.43 12.53
C GLY A 277 12.51 -8.72 11.33
N LEU A 278 13.84 -8.63 11.48
CA LEU A 278 14.77 -8.98 10.40
C LEU A 278 14.77 -10.48 10.08
N ASP A 279 14.76 -11.33 11.10
CA ASP A 279 14.70 -12.78 10.91
C ASP A 279 13.35 -13.20 10.32
N ASP A 280 12.25 -12.60 10.77
CA ASP A 280 10.93 -12.83 10.19
C ASP A 280 10.87 -12.38 8.72
N ALA A 281 11.40 -11.19 8.38
CA ALA A 281 11.50 -10.71 7.01
C ALA A 281 12.35 -11.65 6.12
N ARG A 282 13.47 -12.18 6.61
CA ARG A 282 14.28 -13.20 5.89
C ARG A 282 13.49 -14.47 5.65
N ASN A 283 12.72 -14.94 6.64
CA ASN A 283 11.88 -16.13 6.48
C ASN A 283 10.71 -15.88 5.50
N VAL A 284 10.13 -14.68 5.50
CA VAL A 284 9.13 -14.29 4.50
C VAL A 284 9.75 -14.24 3.10
N ALA A 285 10.98 -13.73 2.95
CA ALA A 285 11.70 -13.77 1.68
C ALA A 285 11.95 -15.20 1.21
N ARG A 286 12.31 -16.12 2.12
CA ARG A 286 12.45 -17.55 1.83
C ARG A 286 11.14 -18.20 1.36
N VAL A 287 10.01 -17.87 2.00
CA VAL A 287 8.68 -18.29 1.53
C VAL A 287 8.42 -17.70 0.14
N ALA A 288 8.75 -16.43 -0.09
CA ALA A 288 8.56 -15.79 -1.38
C ALA A 288 9.35 -16.50 -2.50
N SER A 289 10.63 -16.80 -2.28
CA SER A 289 11.46 -17.56 -3.23
C SER A 289 10.82 -18.92 -3.56
N ALA A 290 10.42 -19.69 -2.54
CA ALA A 290 9.80 -21.01 -2.75
C ALA A 290 8.47 -20.94 -3.52
N LEU A 291 7.67 -19.87 -3.31
CA LEU A 291 6.44 -19.65 -4.08
C LEU A 291 6.73 -19.24 -5.53
N ILE A 292 7.77 -18.45 -5.77
CA ILE A 292 8.18 -18.06 -7.13
C ILE A 292 8.68 -19.30 -7.90
N GLU A 293 9.46 -20.18 -7.27
CA GLU A 293 9.91 -21.45 -7.89
C GLU A 293 8.73 -22.36 -8.27
N LYS A 294 7.66 -22.34 -7.48
CA LYS A 294 6.40 -23.03 -7.79
C LYS A 294 5.55 -22.33 -8.86
N GLY A 295 6.01 -21.21 -9.41
CA GLY A 295 5.36 -20.48 -10.51
C GLY A 295 4.23 -19.53 -10.06
N LEU A 296 4.17 -19.14 -8.79
CA LEU A 296 3.14 -18.21 -8.33
C LEU A 296 3.44 -16.77 -8.78
N GLU A 297 2.39 -16.09 -9.22
CA GLU A 297 2.44 -14.69 -9.65
C GLU A 297 2.39 -13.74 -8.44
N PHE A 298 3.49 -13.04 -8.15
CA PHE A 298 3.55 -11.99 -7.13
C PHE A 298 2.95 -10.68 -7.67
N ARG A 299 1.77 -10.33 -7.17
CA ARG A 299 1.00 -9.15 -7.60
C ARG A 299 0.59 -8.34 -6.40
N ILE A 300 0.54 -7.02 -6.55
CA ILE A 300 -0.11 -6.15 -5.56
C ILE A 300 -1.52 -6.67 -5.34
N ASN A 301 -1.81 -7.02 -4.10
CA ASN A 301 -3.09 -7.60 -3.70
C ASN A 301 -3.75 -6.80 -2.57
N GLU A 302 -3.07 -5.80 -2.00
CA GLU A 302 -3.61 -4.86 -1.02
C GLU A 302 -3.17 -3.42 -1.30
N MET A 303 -4.06 -2.46 -1.00
CA MET A 303 -3.80 -1.02 -1.13
C MET A 303 -4.50 -0.21 -0.04
N MET A 304 -3.96 0.96 0.30
CA MET A 304 -4.56 1.95 1.19
C MET A 304 -5.36 3.01 0.43
N LEU A 305 -6.59 3.25 0.85
CA LEU A 305 -7.45 4.31 0.33
C LEU A 305 -7.95 5.23 1.45
N ARG A 306 -7.76 6.55 1.31
CA ARG A 306 -8.17 7.56 2.30
C ARG A 306 -9.69 7.53 2.53
N ARG A 307 -10.13 7.52 3.80
CA ARG A 307 -11.54 7.31 4.17
C ARG A 307 -12.47 8.45 3.75
N ASN A 308 -12.01 9.70 3.82
CA ASN A 308 -12.83 10.86 3.42
C ASN A 308 -13.28 10.79 1.95
N ARG A 309 -12.54 10.08 1.08
CA ARG A 309 -12.89 9.87 -0.34
C ARG A 309 -13.69 8.59 -0.61
N LEU A 310 -13.86 7.68 0.35
CA LEU A 310 -14.85 6.59 0.26
C LEU A 310 -16.28 7.15 0.26
N LYS A 311 -16.53 8.21 1.04
CA LYS A 311 -17.81 8.95 1.04
C LYS A 311 -18.08 9.55 -0.35
N ILE A 312 -17.07 10.14 -0.99
CA ILE A 312 -17.15 10.66 -2.36
C ILE A 312 -17.38 9.56 -3.39
N ARG A 313 -16.73 8.39 -3.26
CA ARG A 313 -16.96 7.22 -4.14
C ARG A 313 -18.35 6.63 -3.96
N ALA A 314 -18.85 6.51 -2.73
CA ALA A 314 -20.22 6.09 -2.45
C ALA A 314 -21.22 7.07 -3.08
N ALA A 315 -21.06 8.36 -2.84
CA ALA A 315 -21.89 9.41 -3.43
C ALA A 315 -21.81 9.46 -4.97
N LYS A 316 -20.62 9.25 -5.57
CA LYS A 316 -20.48 9.13 -7.04
C LYS A 316 -21.13 7.87 -7.59
N ARG A 317 -21.09 6.75 -6.86
CA ARG A 317 -21.70 5.47 -7.27
C ARG A 317 -23.22 5.53 -7.14
N GLU A 318 -23.73 6.16 -6.08
CA GLU A 318 -25.14 6.50 -5.89
C GLU A 318 -25.63 7.46 -6.98
N ARG A 319 -24.90 8.55 -7.27
CA ARG A 319 -25.21 9.44 -8.42
C ARG A 319 -25.17 8.70 -9.75
N LYS A 320 -24.20 7.81 -9.99
CA LYS A 320 -24.10 7.03 -11.24
C LYS A 320 -25.22 6.00 -11.38
N ASN A 321 -25.66 5.40 -10.27
CA ASN A 321 -26.83 4.53 -10.23
C ASN A 321 -28.12 5.33 -10.42
N ALA A 322 -28.24 6.50 -9.79
CA ALA A 322 -29.37 7.42 -9.96
C ALA A 322 -29.46 7.99 -11.39
N VAL A 323 -28.34 8.22 -12.07
CA VAL A 323 -28.29 8.61 -13.50
C VAL A 323 -28.67 7.44 -14.41
N LYS A 324 -28.34 6.20 -14.02
CA LYS A 324 -28.77 4.98 -14.73
C LYS A 324 -30.28 4.76 -14.58
N GLU A 325 -30.87 5.11 -13.44
CA GLU A 325 -32.31 5.10 -13.21
C GLU A 325 -33.03 6.31 -13.82
N ARG A 326 -32.38 7.47 -13.95
CA ARG A 326 -32.95 8.68 -14.60
C ARG A 326 -32.82 8.71 -16.13
N SER A 327 -32.23 7.69 -16.75
CA SER A 327 -32.21 7.57 -18.22
C SER A 327 -33.59 7.23 -18.82
N SER A 328 -34.66 7.28 -18.01
CA SER A 328 -36.05 7.18 -18.44
C SER A 328 -36.92 8.37 -18.01
N ASN A 329 -36.39 9.57 -17.79
CA ASN A 329 -37.14 10.84 -17.91
C ASN A 329 -36.22 12.08 -17.81
N ILE A 330 -36.41 13.02 -18.74
CA ILE A 330 -35.68 14.30 -18.88
C ILE A 330 -36.20 15.34 -17.88
N SER A 331 -35.29 16.07 -17.21
CA SER A 331 -35.14 17.54 -17.29
C SER A 331 -34.12 18.04 -16.24
N ILE A 332 -33.40 19.09 -16.63
CA ILE A 332 -32.26 19.71 -15.95
C ILE A 332 -32.78 20.84 -15.06
N THR A 333 -32.28 20.95 -13.83
CA THR A 333 -31.93 22.23 -13.20
C THR A 333 -30.70 22.05 -12.31
N GLU A 334 -29.76 22.98 -12.44
CA GLU A 334 -28.55 23.14 -11.63
C GLU A 334 -28.88 23.86 -10.32
N GLU A 335 -28.18 23.46 -9.26
CA GLU A 335 -27.62 24.26 -8.15
C GLU A 335 -27.53 23.35 -6.92
N ASP A 336 -26.31 23.14 -6.41
CA ASP A 336 -26.02 23.38 -4.99
C ASP A 336 -24.58 22.99 -4.62
N SER A 337 -24.02 23.91 -3.84
CA SER A 337 -22.66 24.08 -3.35
C SER A 337 -22.01 22.87 -2.65
N ALA A 338 -20.69 22.76 -2.80
CA ALA A 338 -19.84 21.82 -2.10
C ALA A 338 -19.80 22.10 -0.58
N PRO A 339 -19.87 21.09 0.31
CA PRO A 339 -19.64 21.31 1.74
C PRO A 339 -18.14 21.46 2.00
N THR A 340 -17.82 22.50 2.77
CA THR A 340 -16.49 22.84 3.28
C THR A 340 -15.93 21.74 4.18
N ALA A 341 -14.62 21.59 4.12
CA ALA A 341 -13.85 20.66 4.95
C ALA A 341 -13.49 21.36 6.26
N ASP A 342 -14.21 21.08 7.34
CA ASP A 342 -13.61 21.04 8.65
C ASP A 342 -14.52 20.27 9.62
N GLU A 343 -13.99 19.92 10.79
CA GLU A 343 -14.57 19.13 11.88
C GLU A 343 -14.17 17.65 11.89
N ASN A 344 -13.04 17.39 12.57
CA ASN A 344 -12.73 16.10 13.19
C ASN A 344 -13.67 15.89 14.41
N PRO A 345 -14.61 14.94 14.40
CA PRO A 345 -15.39 14.65 15.60
C PRO A 345 -14.53 13.79 16.52
N LYS A 346 -14.12 14.36 17.65
CA LYS A 346 -13.66 13.59 18.82
C LYS A 346 -14.84 12.76 19.33
N HIS A 347 -14.88 11.47 19.02
CA HIS A 347 -15.76 10.49 19.67
C HIS A 347 -14.91 9.33 20.20
N GLY A 348 -15.20 8.92 21.44
CA GLY A 348 -14.28 8.21 22.34
C GLY A 348 -13.68 6.90 21.85
N GLY A 349 -12.43 6.67 22.26
CA GLY A 349 -11.83 5.35 22.48
C GLY A 349 -11.45 4.50 21.27
N GLN A 350 -11.59 4.96 20.03
CA GLN A 350 -11.23 4.18 18.85
C GLN A 350 -10.17 4.89 17.99
N PHE A 351 -9.00 4.26 17.80
CA PHE A 351 -7.94 4.71 16.88
C PHE A 351 -8.45 4.69 15.43
N PHE A 352 -9.05 5.81 15.01
CA PHE A 352 -9.56 5.97 13.66
C PHE A 352 -8.42 6.34 12.70
N LEU A 353 -7.84 5.32 12.07
CA LEU A 353 -6.78 5.55 11.08
C LEU A 353 -7.34 6.20 9.77
N PRO A 354 -6.60 7.11 9.12
CA PRO A 354 -7.09 7.90 7.98
C PRO A 354 -7.36 7.10 6.69
N TYR A 355 -6.79 5.91 6.54
CA TYR A 355 -6.88 5.02 5.38
C TYR A 355 -7.60 3.72 5.72
N LYS A 356 -8.25 3.16 4.71
CA LYS A 356 -8.83 1.82 4.71
C LYS A 356 -8.03 0.94 3.76
N VAL A 357 -7.64 -0.24 4.23
CA VAL A 357 -7.04 -1.25 3.34
C VAL A 357 -8.12 -1.92 2.50
N LEU A 358 -7.87 -2.01 1.21
CA LEU A 358 -8.72 -2.66 0.22
C LEU A 358 -7.92 -3.76 -0.47
N GLY A 359 -8.61 -4.84 -0.87
CA GLY A 359 -8.01 -5.85 -1.71
C GLY A 359 -7.93 -5.39 -3.17
N VAL A 360 -6.85 -5.74 -3.85
CA VAL A 360 -6.65 -5.54 -5.28
C VAL A 360 -6.88 -6.86 -6.00
N THR A 361 -7.73 -6.86 -7.03
CA THR A 361 -7.99 -8.01 -7.89
C THR A 361 -6.91 -8.15 -8.98
N LYS A 362 -6.81 -9.33 -9.62
CA LYS A 362 -5.91 -9.52 -10.79
C LYS A 362 -6.18 -8.48 -11.88
N ALA A 363 -7.45 -8.20 -12.18
CA ALA A 363 -7.82 -7.20 -13.18
C ALA A 363 -7.36 -5.79 -12.79
N GLU A 364 -7.58 -5.36 -11.54
CA GLU A 364 -7.13 -4.05 -11.04
C GLU A 364 -5.61 -3.92 -11.03
N PHE A 365 -4.89 -5.00 -10.71
CA PHE A 365 -3.43 -5.05 -10.84
C PHE A 365 -2.99 -4.94 -12.32
N LEU A 366 -3.63 -5.69 -13.22
CA LEU A 366 -3.35 -5.63 -14.66
C LEU A 366 -3.69 -4.27 -15.28
N MET A 367 -4.61 -3.52 -14.70
CA MET A 367 -4.96 -2.15 -15.11
C MET A 367 -4.18 -1.05 -14.35
N ASN A 368 -3.27 -1.41 -13.43
CA ASN A 368 -2.54 -0.48 -12.55
C ASN A 368 -3.47 0.46 -11.74
N VAL A 369 -4.68 0.00 -11.39
CA VAL A 369 -5.65 0.82 -10.64
C VAL A 369 -5.10 1.21 -9.26
N TYR A 370 -4.23 0.37 -8.68
CA TYR A 370 -3.55 0.65 -7.42
C TYR A 370 -2.56 1.83 -7.51
N GLU A 371 -2.02 2.13 -8.70
CA GLU A 371 -1.14 3.30 -8.95
C GLU A 371 -1.96 4.60 -9.20
N GLN A 372 -3.26 4.46 -9.51
CA GLN A 372 -4.18 5.57 -9.75
C GLN A 372 -4.67 6.14 -8.41
N CYS A 373 -3.75 6.74 -7.67
CA CYS A 373 -4.04 7.33 -6.37
C CYS A 373 -4.83 8.64 -6.55
N LEU A 374 -6.15 8.52 -6.70
CA LEU A 374 -7.13 9.61 -6.53
C LEU A 374 -7.18 10.14 -5.08
N THR A 375 -6.14 9.91 -4.27
CA THR A 375 -6.07 10.12 -2.81
C THR A 375 -4.70 10.62 -2.34
N CYS A 376 -3.78 11.02 -3.23
CA CYS A 376 -2.51 11.60 -2.78
C CYS A 376 -2.79 13.03 -2.34
N ASP A 377 -2.32 13.34 -1.13
CA ASP A 377 -2.52 14.62 -0.45
C ASP A 377 -1.44 15.65 -0.87
N GLU A 378 -0.66 15.31 -1.90
CA GLU A 378 0.53 16.05 -2.34
C GLU A 378 0.18 17.25 -3.25
N GLU A 379 -0.92 17.95 -2.92
CA GLU A 379 -1.25 19.28 -3.47
C GLU A 379 -1.27 20.38 -2.39
N GLU A 380 -1.32 20.06 -1.09
CA GLU A 380 -1.47 21.09 -0.04
C GLU A 380 -0.15 21.71 0.47
N LYS A 381 1.01 21.09 0.24
CA LYS A 381 2.29 21.62 0.76
C LYS A 381 2.90 22.77 -0.06
N GLU A 382 2.52 22.94 -1.32
CA GLU A 382 3.04 24.03 -2.16
C GLU A 382 2.15 25.27 -2.13
N TYR A 383 0.86 25.15 -1.80
CA TYR A 383 -0.03 26.33 -1.74
C TYR A 383 0.20 27.18 -0.50
N ASN A 384 0.63 26.57 0.62
CA ASN A 384 0.90 27.30 1.87
C ASN A 384 2.34 27.88 1.94
N ASN A 385 3.27 27.40 1.11
CA ASN A 385 4.63 27.96 1.05
C ASN A 385 4.78 29.12 0.05
N VAL A 386 3.74 29.45 -0.71
CA VAL A 386 3.75 30.60 -1.64
C VAL A 386 3.07 31.83 -1.03
N GLN A 387 2.35 31.68 0.09
CA GLN A 387 1.69 32.82 0.75
C GLN A 387 2.51 33.51 1.84
N ASP A 388 3.66 32.96 2.22
CA ASP A 388 4.53 33.54 3.27
C ASP A 388 5.75 34.32 2.72
N ASP A 389 5.87 34.51 1.40
CA ASP A 389 7.02 35.19 0.75
C ASP A 389 6.66 36.53 0.08
N ASP A 390 5.44 37.05 0.27
CA ASP A 390 5.01 38.38 -0.23
C ASP A 390 4.79 39.38 0.94
N SER A 391 5.76 39.47 1.84
CA SER A 391 5.89 40.61 2.77
C SER A 391 7.30 41.17 2.77
N ASP A 392 7.68 41.82 1.67
CA ASP A 392 8.64 42.93 1.64
C ASP A 392 8.66 43.59 0.25
N VAL A 393 7.74 44.55 0.03
CA VAL A 393 7.94 45.76 -0.80
C VAL A 393 7.21 46.94 -0.17
#